data_AF-A0A4X1UEE2-F1
#
_entry.id   AF-A0A4X1UEE2-F1
#
_cell.length_a   1.000
_cell.length_b   1.000
_cell.length_c   1.000
_cell.angle_alpha   90.00
_cell.angle_beta   90.00
_cell.angle_gamma   90.00
#
_symmetry.space_group_name_H-M   'P 1'
#
loop_
_entity.id
_entity.type
_entity.pdbx_description
1 polymer ?
#
loop_
_entity_poly.entity_id
_entity_poly.type
_entity_poly.pdbx_seq_one_letter_code
_entity_poly.pdbx_strand_id
1 'polypeptide(L)'
;NQYQEQASHLAGEPDAPTRSPERQSVGCPGSPGRPRVDSSRAFSPSPRSVDSSLGGLSRSSTVASLDTDSTKSSGQSNNNSDTCAEFRIKYVGAIEKLKLSEGKSLEGPLDLINYIDVAQQDGKLPFVPLEEEFIMGVSKYGIKVSTSDQYDVLHRHALYLIIRMVCYDDGLGAGKSLLALKTTDASHEEYSLWVYQCSSLEQAQAICKVLATAFDSVLTSEKP
;
A
#
# COMPACT_ATOMS: atom_id res chain seq x y z
N ASN A 1 17.56 -11.78 -49.66
CA ASN A 1 17.72 -12.22 -51.07
C ASN A 1 17.04 -13.56 -51.22
N GLN A 2 15.98 -13.78 -51.97
CA GLN A 2 15.13 -13.02 -52.88
C GLN A 2 14.06 -14.08 -53.20
N TYR A 3 12.79 -13.86 -52.94
CA TYR A 3 11.69 -14.40 -53.75
C TYR A 3 10.41 -13.67 -53.31
N GLN A 4 9.92 -12.90 -54.25
CA GLN A 4 8.82 -11.95 -54.17
C GLN A 4 7.81 -12.45 -55.19
N GLU A 5 6.61 -12.77 -54.75
CA GLU A 5 5.50 -13.14 -55.63
C GLU A 5 4.36 -12.13 -55.48
N GLN A 6 3.81 -11.81 -56.65
CA GLN A 6 2.89 -10.75 -57.03
C GLN A 6 1.51 -10.92 -56.35
N ALA A 7 0.88 -9.89 -55.79
CA ALA A 7 0.14 -8.77 -56.42
C ALA A 7 -1.22 -9.13 -57.06
N SER A 8 -2.22 -8.36 -56.65
CA SER A 8 -3.47 -7.94 -57.32
C SER A 8 -4.75 -8.79 -57.15
N HIS A 9 -5.78 -8.19 -56.51
CA HIS A 9 -7.02 -7.78 -57.20
C HIS A 9 -8.00 -6.99 -56.27
N LEU A 10 -8.34 -5.76 -56.73
CA LEU A 10 -9.64 -5.03 -56.71
C LEU A 10 -10.41 -4.85 -55.38
N ALA A 11 -10.52 -3.65 -54.81
CA ALA A 11 -11.38 -2.51 -55.20
C ALA A 11 -12.90 -2.73 -54.95
N GLY A 12 -13.45 -1.98 -53.98
CA GLY A 12 -14.88 -1.90 -53.67
C GLY A 12 -15.19 -1.09 -52.40
N GLU A 13 -15.18 0.24 -52.51
CA GLU A 13 -15.99 1.17 -51.69
C GLU A 13 -17.35 1.38 -52.38
N PRO A 14 -18.32 2.14 -51.83
CA PRO A 14 -18.79 2.28 -50.44
C PRO A 14 -20.32 2.04 -50.36
N ASP A 15 -20.93 1.91 -49.17
CA ASP A 15 -22.35 2.27 -49.01
C ASP A 15 -22.77 2.44 -47.53
N ALA A 16 -23.24 3.65 -47.22
CA ALA A 16 -24.16 3.95 -46.13
C ALA A 16 -25.56 4.10 -46.76
N PRO A 17 -26.67 3.86 -46.04
CA PRO A 17 -27.37 5.04 -45.50
C PRO A 17 -28.20 4.83 -44.20
N THR A 18 -28.25 5.89 -43.40
CA THR A 18 -29.46 6.56 -42.84
C THR A 18 -30.54 5.74 -42.11
N ARG A 19 -30.74 6.02 -40.80
CA ARG A 19 -32.01 6.60 -40.28
C ARG A 19 -31.98 6.96 -38.78
N SER A 20 -32.17 8.24 -38.51
CA SER A 20 -32.84 8.76 -37.31
C SER A 20 -34.37 8.55 -37.41
N PRO A 21 -35.11 8.74 -36.31
CA PRO A 21 -36.15 9.78 -36.38
C PRO A 21 -36.21 10.69 -35.14
N GLU A 22 -36.83 11.83 -35.40
CA GLU A 22 -37.03 13.03 -34.60
C GLU A 22 -38.07 12.94 -33.46
N ARG A 23 -37.86 13.83 -32.48
CA ARG A 23 -38.81 14.72 -31.76
C ARG A 23 -39.99 14.13 -30.98
N GLN A 24 -40.09 14.58 -29.72
CA GLN A 24 -41.15 15.52 -29.33
C GLN A 24 -40.76 16.40 -28.14
N SER A 25 -41.11 17.68 -28.29
CA SER A 25 -40.93 18.83 -27.41
C SER A 25 -42.23 19.15 -26.68
N VAL A 26 -42.19 19.58 -25.41
CA VAL A 26 -43.05 20.57 -24.70
C VAL A 26 -42.68 20.49 -23.21
N GLY A 27 -42.51 21.50 -22.36
CA GLY A 27 -42.58 22.97 -22.38
C GLY A 27 -42.28 23.46 -20.95
N CYS A 28 -41.63 24.61 -20.78
CA CYS A 28 -41.59 25.40 -19.51
C CYS A 28 -42.96 26.09 -19.28
N PRO A 29 -43.30 26.78 -18.14
CA PRO A 29 -42.44 27.41 -17.12
C PRO A 29 -42.97 27.37 -15.66
N GLY A 30 -42.23 27.97 -14.69
CA GLY A 30 -42.82 28.41 -13.40
C GLY A 30 -41.89 28.47 -12.18
N SER A 31 -41.22 29.61 -11.98
CA SER A 31 -40.92 30.18 -10.63
C SER A 31 -41.97 31.28 -10.35
N PRO A 32 -42.07 31.99 -9.20
CA PRO A 32 -41.26 32.01 -7.96
C PRO A 32 -42.10 32.06 -6.63
N GLY A 33 -41.46 32.06 -5.45
CA GLY A 33 -42.15 32.41 -4.19
C GLY A 33 -41.38 32.23 -2.86
N ARG A 34 -40.64 33.26 -2.42
CA ARG A 34 -40.26 33.58 -1.02
C ARG A 34 -41.41 34.40 -0.37
N PRO A 35 -41.60 34.56 0.97
CA PRO A 35 -40.67 35.14 1.99
C PRO A 35 -40.69 34.42 3.37
N ARG A 36 -39.69 34.48 4.28
CA ARG A 36 -39.09 35.55 5.13
C ARG A 36 -40.01 36.12 6.24
N VAL A 37 -39.75 35.73 7.50
CA VAL A 37 -39.88 36.48 8.80
C VAL A 37 -39.02 35.66 9.80
N ASP A 38 -37.90 36.05 10.41
CA ASP A 38 -37.38 37.20 11.17
C ASP A 38 -37.81 37.32 12.65
N SER A 39 -36.81 37.70 13.46
CA SER A 39 -36.84 38.34 14.78
C SER A 39 -36.72 37.50 16.07
N SER A 40 -35.45 37.31 16.47
CA SER A 40 -34.80 37.83 17.68
C SER A 40 -35.36 37.53 19.09
N ARG A 41 -34.49 36.98 19.96
CA ARG A 41 -34.13 37.65 21.23
C ARG A 41 -32.75 37.20 21.74
N ALA A 42 -31.90 38.20 22.00
CA ALA A 42 -30.55 38.13 22.57
C ALA A 42 -30.52 37.51 23.98
N PHE A 43 -29.35 37.05 24.43
CA PHE A 43 -28.67 37.46 25.68
C PHE A 43 -27.35 36.68 25.83
N SER A 44 -26.21 37.39 25.76
CA SER A 44 -24.94 37.01 26.42
C SER A 44 -24.99 37.57 27.85
N PRO A 45 -24.35 36.92 28.86
CA PRO A 45 -22.90 37.13 29.06
C PRO A 45 -22.14 35.90 29.64
N SER A 46 -20.83 35.78 29.35
CA SER A 46 -19.84 35.14 30.25
C SER A 46 -19.42 36.15 31.33
N PRO A 47 -18.59 35.88 32.37
CA PRO A 47 -17.82 34.67 32.77
C PRO A 47 -17.86 34.39 34.31
N ARG A 48 -16.88 33.61 34.84
CA ARG A 48 -16.46 33.40 36.27
C ARG A 48 -17.08 32.16 36.96
N SER A 49 -16.44 31.36 37.83
CA SER A 49 -15.14 31.38 38.52
C SER A 49 -14.93 30.11 39.38
N VAL A 50 -13.65 29.72 39.58
CA VAL A 50 -12.94 29.15 40.77
C VAL A 50 -13.51 28.04 41.69
N ASP A 51 -12.63 27.02 41.86
CA ASP A 51 -12.10 26.33 43.06
C ASP A 51 -13.02 25.87 44.21
N SER A 52 -12.85 24.61 44.64
CA SER A 52 -12.77 24.19 46.06
C SER A 52 -12.45 22.69 46.25
N SER A 53 -11.36 22.46 47.00
CA SER A 53 -11.26 21.62 48.21
C SER A 53 -11.04 20.09 48.14
N LEU A 54 -9.78 19.71 48.42
CA LEU A 54 -9.29 18.90 49.56
C LEU A 54 -10.20 17.84 50.24
N GLY A 55 -9.69 16.60 50.29
CA GLY A 55 -10.06 15.52 51.23
C GLY A 55 -9.60 14.18 50.65
N GLY A 56 -8.57 13.49 51.15
CA GLY A 56 -8.29 13.16 52.54
C GLY A 56 -8.77 11.73 52.79
N LEU A 57 -7.99 10.71 52.41
CA LEU A 57 -8.22 9.32 52.81
C LEU A 57 -6.88 8.60 53.08
N SER A 58 -6.46 8.65 54.34
CA SER A 58 -5.58 7.66 54.95
C SER A 58 -6.38 6.38 55.20
N ARG A 59 -5.90 5.22 54.73
CA ARG A 59 -6.21 3.91 55.33
C ARG A 59 -4.98 3.00 55.20
N SER A 60 -4.22 2.90 56.27
CA SER A 60 -3.26 1.81 56.48
C SER A 60 -3.98 0.60 57.08
N SER A 61 -3.66 -0.60 56.61
CA SER A 61 -3.86 -1.86 57.35
C SER A 61 -2.82 -2.90 56.89
N THR A 62 -1.94 -3.25 57.82
CA THR A 62 -1.18 -4.51 57.98
C THR A 62 -2.13 -5.73 57.98
N VAL A 63 -1.80 -7.01 57.71
CA VAL A 63 -0.60 -7.85 57.83
C VAL A 63 -0.80 -9.13 56.95
N ALA A 64 0.29 -9.83 56.62
CA ALA A 64 0.48 -11.30 56.70
C ALA A 64 1.09 -11.96 55.44
N SER A 65 2.25 -12.57 55.66
CA SER A 65 3.17 -13.25 54.74
C SER A 65 2.57 -14.47 54.04
N LEU A 66 3.15 -14.84 52.89
CA LEU A 66 3.37 -16.22 52.48
C LEU A 66 4.54 -16.27 51.49
N ASP A 67 5.62 -16.90 51.93
CA ASP A 67 6.77 -17.28 51.12
C ASP A 67 6.35 -18.26 50.02
N THR A 68 6.68 -17.94 48.78
CA THR A 68 6.88 -18.96 47.73
C THR A 68 8.12 -18.59 46.94
N ASP A 69 9.22 -19.25 47.28
CA ASP A 69 10.37 -19.42 46.41
C ASP A 69 9.89 -20.11 45.12
N SER A 70 9.83 -19.34 44.03
CA SER A 70 9.66 -19.85 42.68
C SER A 70 10.86 -19.40 41.86
N THR A 71 11.96 -20.09 42.09
CA THR A 71 13.00 -20.25 41.08
C THR A 71 12.40 -20.81 39.77
N LYS A 72 12.88 -20.27 38.64
CA LYS A 72 12.55 -20.60 37.25
C LYS A 72 11.24 -20.05 36.70
N SER A 73 11.35 -18.82 36.22
CA SER A 73 11.20 -18.61 34.78
C SER A 73 12.30 -17.67 34.36
N SER A 74 13.21 -18.18 33.53
CA SER A 74 14.09 -17.40 32.71
C SER A 74 13.21 -16.49 31.85
N GLY A 75 12.89 -15.31 32.38
CA GLY A 75 12.48 -14.15 31.60
C GLY A 75 13.68 -13.76 30.75
N GLN A 76 13.97 -14.59 29.75
CA GLN A 76 14.77 -14.27 28.60
C GLN A 76 14.00 -13.15 27.91
N SER A 77 14.19 -11.92 28.40
CA SER A 77 14.05 -10.73 27.59
C SER A 77 15.09 -10.85 26.48
N ASN A 78 14.79 -11.67 25.47
CA ASN A 78 15.34 -11.48 24.15
C ASN A 78 14.73 -10.18 23.61
N ASN A 79 15.15 -9.06 24.19
CA ASN A 79 15.31 -7.80 23.47
C ASN A 79 16.52 -7.93 22.55
N ASN A 80 16.58 -9.02 21.79
CA ASN A 80 17.35 -9.04 20.58
C ASN A 80 16.57 -8.12 19.66
N SER A 81 17.18 -7.01 19.28
CA SER A 81 16.65 -6.00 18.36
C SER A 81 16.52 -6.58 16.93
N ASP A 82 15.90 -7.74 16.80
CA ASP A 82 15.53 -8.33 15.54
C ASP A 82 14.21 -7.68 15.16
N THR A 83 14.28 -6.60 14.38
CA THR A 83 13.16 -5.90 13.75
C THR A 83 12.47 -6.80 12.72
N CYS A 84 11.95 -7.94 13.18
CA CYS A 84 11.23 -8.92 12.38
C CYS A 84 9.74 -8.67 12.55
N ALA A 85 9.07 -8.26 11.48
CA ALA A 85 7.63 -8.06 11.47
C ALA A 85 7.00 -8.84 10.31
N GLU A 86 5.89 -9.52 10.60
CA GLU A 86 5.16 -10.32 9.63
C GLU A 86 3.81 -9.67 9.33
N PHE A 87 3.46 -9.63 8.04
CA PHE A 87 2.26 -8.97 7.54
C PHE A 87 1.53 -9.88 6.56
N ARG A 88 0.20 -9.92 6.64
CA ARG A 88 -0.65 -10.60 5.66
C ARG A 88 -0.91 -9.70 4.48
N ILE A 89 -0.51 -10.11 3.29
CA ILE A 89 -0.63 -9.34 2.05
C ILE A 89 -1.14 -10.24 0.92
N LYS A 90 -1.66 -9.65 -0.14
CA LYS A 90 -2.03 -10.36 -1.37
C LYS A 90 -0.98 -10.10 -2.44
N TYR A 91 -0.73 -11.08 -3.30
CA TYR A 91 0.23 -10.95 -4.39
C TYR A 91 -0.50 -10.61 -5.70
N VAL A 92 -0.10 -9.49 -6.32
CA VAL A 92 -0.68 -9.03 -7.60
C VAL A 92 0.08 -9.66 -8.76
N GLY A 93 1.40 -9.61 -8.71
CA GLY A 93 2.27 -10.19 -9.73
C GLY A 93 3.67 -9.60 -9.71
N ALA A 94 4.46 -10.02 -10.70
CA ALA A 94 5.81 -9.52 -10.91
C ALA A 94 6.12 -9.33 -12.38
N ILE A 95 7.01 -8.39 -12.65
CA ILE A 95 7.61 -8.14 -13.95
C ILE A 95 9.11 -8.34 -13.78
N GLU A 96 9.60 -9.49 -14.22
CA GLU A 96 11.01 -9.87 -14.09
C GLU A 96 11.79 -9.56 -15.38
N LYS A 97 13.12 -9.51 -15.25
CA LYS A 97 14.08 -9.42 -16.38
C LYS A 97 13.91 -8.17 -17.22
N LEU A 98 13.62 -7.03 -16.59
CA LEU A 98 13.61 -5.74 -17.26
C LEU A 98 15.05 -5.29 -17.50
N LYS A 99 15.37 -4.95 -18.75
CA LYS A 99 16.71 -4.50 -19.14
C LYS A 99 16.98 -3.09 -18.60
N LEU A 100 18.23 -2.83 -18.23
CA LEU A 100 18.70 -1.54 -17.72
C LEU A 100 18.31 -0.31 -18.58
N SER A 101 18.12 -0.50 -19.89
CA SER A 101 17.65 0.56 -20.81
C SER A 101 16.27 1.11 -20.45
N GLU A 102 15.36 0.25 -19.97
CA GLU A 102 14.05 0.62 -19.43
C GLU A 102 14.14 0.99 -17.94
N GLY A 103 15.19 0.50 -17.26
CA GLY A 103 15.48 0.82 -15.86
C GLY A 103 15.87 2.28 -15.60
N LYS A 104 16.49 2.97 -16.57
CA LYS A 104 16.81 4.40 -16.49
C LYS A 104 15.57 5.29 -16.40
N SER A 105 14.46 4.90 -17.03
CA SER A 105 13.19 5.62 -16.85
C SER A 105 12.54 5.37 -15.49
N LEU A 106 12.99 4.38 -14.71
CA LEU A 106 12.40 4.01 -13.41
C LEU A 106 13.21 4.56 -12.23
N GLU A 107 13.82 5.73 -12.40
CA GLU A 107 14.65 6.38 -11.38
C GLU A 107 13.77 7.00 -10.27
N GLY A 108 12.59 7.53 -10.62
CA GLY A 108 11.66 8.17 -9.68
C GLY A 108 10.54 7.26 -9.11
N PRO A 109 9.93 7.63 -7.97
CA PRO A 109 8.69 7.00 -7.45
C PRO A 109 7.54 7.03 -8.44
N LEU A 110 7.33 8.17 -9.09
CA LEU A 110 6.23 8.36 -10.01
C LEU A 110 6.40 7.52 -11.27
N ASP A 111 7.64 7.40 -11.78
CA ASP A 111 7.89 6.59 -12.97
C ASP A 111 7.67 5.10 -12.70
N LEU A 112 8.04 4.62 -11.51
CA LEU A 112 7.77 3.25 -11.09
C LEU A 112 6.27 2.96 -11.03
N ILE A 113 5.49 3.87 -10.44
CA ILE A 113 4.02 3.75 -10.37
C ILE A 113 3.44 3.75 -11.78
N ASN A 114 3.79 4.75 -12.60
CA ASN A 114 3.30 4.87 -13.97
C ASN A 114 3.64 3.64 -14.83
N TYR A 115 4.82 3.03 -14.65
CA TYR A 115 5.17 1.81 -15.36
C TYR A 115 4.30 0.61 -14.96
N ILE A 116 3.96 0.48 -13.67
CA ILE A 116 3.05 -0.56 -13.19
C ILE A 116 1.64 -0.32 -13.74
N ASP A 117 1.17 0.93 -13.76
CA ASP A 117 -0.15 1.28 -14.32
C ASP A 117 -0.25 0.92 -15.80
N VAL A 118 0.79 1.25 -16.59
CA VAL A 118 0.87 0.86 -18.01
C VAL A 118 0.93 -0.66 -18.14
N ALA A 119 1.68 -1.36 -17.30
CA ALA A 119 1.75 -2.82 -17.34
C ALA A 119 0.41 -3.49 -16.98
N GLN A 120 -0.39 -2.90 -16.10
CA GLN A 120 -1.75 -3.36 -15.82
C GLN A 120 -2.70 -3.09 -17.00
N GLN A 121 -2.59 -1.93 -17.65
CA GLN A 121 -3.36 -1.60 -18.86
C GLN A 121 -3.01 -2.52 -20.04
N ASP A 122 -1.74 -2.87 -20.20
CA ASP A 122 -1.23 -3.84 -21.18
C ASP A 122 -1.68 -5.28 -20.87
N GLY A 123 -2.25 -5.55 -19.68
CA GLY A 123 -2.64 -6.88 -19.23
C GLY A 123 -1.47 -7.78 -18.81
N LYS A 124 -0.27 -7.21 -18.59
CA LYS A 124 0.89 -7.96 -18.05
C LYS A 124 0.72 -8.25 -16.55
N LEU A 125 0.02 -7.37 -15.84
CA LEU A 125 -0.35 -7.53 -14.44
C LEU A 125 -1.87 -7.42 -14.28
N PRO A 126 -2.50 -8.22 -13.42
CA PRO A 126 -3.91 -8.05 -13.10
C PRO A 126 -4.13 -6.77 -12.27
N PHE A 127 -5.28 -6.12 -12.46
CA PHE A 127 -5.71 -4.99 -11.62
C PHE A 127 -6.13 -5.45 -10.22
N VAL A 128 -6.67 -6.66 -10.10
CA VAL A 128 -7.14 -7.24 -8.85
C VAL A 128 -6.34 -8.52 -8.59
N PRO A 129 -5.62 -8.63 -7.45
CA PRO A 129 -4.91 -9.85 -7.12
C PRO A 129 -5.87 -11.00 -6.83
N LEU A 130 -5.31 -12.20 -6.82
CA LEU A 130 -6.01 -13.39 -6.33
C LEU A 130 -6.42 -13.21 -4.86
N GLU A 131 -7.46 -13.95 -4.44
CA GLU A 131 -7.96 -13.87 -3.07
C GLU A 131 -7.03 -14.53 -2.05
N GLU A 132 -6.01 -15.25 -2.52
CA GLU A 132 -4.98 -15.90 -1.71
C GLU A 132 -4.14 -14.90 -0.91
N GLU A 133 -3.99 -15.19 0.39
CA GLU A 133 -3.18 -14.39 1.31
C GLU A 133 -1.80 -15.03 1.51
N PHE A 134 -0.78 -14.19 1.51
CA PHE A 134 0.61 -14.55 1.79
C PHE A 134 1.11 -13.83 3.04
N ILE A 135 2.09 -14.42 3.69
CA ILE A 135 2.80 -13.84 4.83
C ILE A 135 4.09 -13.21 4.31
N MET A 136 4.18 -11.89 4.41
CA MET A 136 5.37 -11.09 4.14
C MET A 136 6.09 -10.80 5.46
N GLY A 137 7.23 -11.45 5.68
CA GLY A 137 8.15 -11.16 6.77
C GLY A 137 9.22 -10.17 6.34
N VAL A 138 9.31 -9.02 7.03
CA VAL A 138 10.36 -8.01 6.84
C VAL A 138 11.33 -8.10 8.01
N SER A 139 12.63 -8.16 7.71
CA SER A 139 13.70 -8.25 8.71
C SER A 139 14.98 -7.59 8.21
N LYS A 140 16.02 -7.55 9.05
CA LYS A 140 17.38 -7.12 8.67
C LYS A 140 18.01 -7.91 7.52
N TYR A 141 17.49 -9.10 7.20
CA TYR A 141 17.95 -9.91 6.08
C TYR A 141 17.29 -9.52 4.74
N GLY A 142 16.15 -8.83 4.81
CA GLY A 142 15.33 -8.49 3.64
C GLY A 142 13.86 -8.88 3.83
N ILE A 143 13.19 -9.14 2.71
CA ILE A 143 11.76 -9.47 2.65
C ILE A 143 11.59 -10.94 2.25
N LYS A 144 10.86 -11.70 3.06
CA LYS A 144 10.48 -13.10 2.79
C LYS A 144 8.97 -13.15 2.56
N VAL A 145 8.53 -13.72 1.45
CA VAL A 145 7.11 -13.96 1.17
C VAL A 145 6.87 -15.47 1.17
N SER A 146 5.96 -15.93 2.02
CA SER A 146 5.55 -17.33 2.12
C SER A 146 4.04 -17.47 2.05
N THR A 147 3.57 -18.68 1.77
CA THR A 147 2.17 -19.05 1.90
C THR A 147 1.66 -18.85 3.33
N SER A 148 0.34 -18.73 3.50
CA SER A 148 -0.29 -18.52 4.81
C SER A 148 -0.05 -19.66 5.81
N ASP A 149 0.18 -20.87 5.30
CA ASP A 149 0.51 -22.05 6.09
C ASP A 149 2.01 -22.17 6.43
N GLN A 150 2.84 -21.24 5.92
CA GLN A 150 4.29 -21.17 6.10
C GLN A 150 5.08 -22.41 5.63
N TYR A 151 4.46 -23.30 4.86
CA TYR A 151 5.16 -24.46 4.30
C TYR A 151 6.02 -24.07 3.10
N ASP A 152 5.51 -23.20 2.23
CA ASP A 152 6.17 -22.81 0.99
C ASP A 152 6.62 -21.34 1.02
N VAL A 153 7.89 -21.11 0.67
CA VAL A 153 8.45 -19.77 0.51
C VAL A 153 8.46 -19.42 -0.97
N LEU A 154 7.66 -18.43 -1.36
CA LEU A 154 7.56 -17.96 -2.74
C LEU A 154 8.79 -17.14 -3.12
N HIS A 155 9.11 -16.13 -2.31
CA HIS A 155 10.15 -15.17 -2.65
C HIS A 155 11.01 -14.82 -1.44
N ARG A 156 12.30 -14.61 -1.73
CA ARG A 156 13.28 -14.06 -0.79
C ARG A 156 14.01 -12.91 -1.46
N HIS A 157 13.63 -11.69 -1.11
CA HIS A 157 14.27 -10.47 -1.58
C HIS A 157 15.31 -10.05 -0.56
N ALA A 158 16.57 -10.32 -0.85
CA ALA A 158 17.66 -9.94 0.05
C ALA A 158 17.78 -8.41 0.14
N LEU A 159 18.08 -7.90 1.34
CA LEU A 159 18.05 -6.46 1.60
C LEU A 159 18.95 -5.65 0.65
N TYR A 160 20.14 -6.18 0.31
CA TYR A 160 21.10 -5.52 -0.57
C TYR A 160 20.68 -5.47 -2.06
N LEU A 161 19.70 -6.29 -2.46
CA LEU A 161 19.16 -6.30 -3.82
C LEU A 161 17.94 -5.38 -3.97
N ILE A 162 17.37 -4.91 -2.86
CA ILE A 162 16.23 -4.00 -2.87
C ILE A 162 16.75 -2.61 -3.17
N ILE A 163 16.35 -2.04 -4.31
CA ILE A 163 16.69 -0.66 -4.67
C ILE A 163 15.75 0.29 -3.96
N ARG A 164 14.45 -0.01 -3.99
CA ARG A 164 13.41 0.84 -3.41
C ARG A 164 12.10 0.10 -3.27
N MET A 165 11.29 0.61 -2.34
CA MET A 165 9.91 0.20 -2.14
C MET A 165 9.03 1.44 -2.09
N VAL A 166 7.92 1.42 -2.81
CA VAL A 166 6.96 2.53 -2.88
C VAL A 166 5.59 2.00 -2.47
N CYS A 167 4.95 2.69 -1.52
CA CYS A 167 3.54 2.50 -1.21
C CYS A 167 2.71 3.56 -1.93
N TYR A 168 1.64 3.15 -2.59
CA TYR A 168 0.71 4.05 -3.29
C TYR A 168 -0.71 3.49 -3.25
N ASP A 169 -1.70 4.32 -3.57
CA ASP A 169 -3.10 3.92 -3.68
C ASP A 169 -3.38 3.44 -5.11
N ASP A 170 -4.15 2.36 -5.26
CA ASP A 170 -4.49 1.79 -6.57
C ASP A 170 -5.33 2.72 -7.46
N GLY A 171 -5.93 3.78 -6.90
CA GLY A 171 -6.68 4.77 -7.66
C GLY A 171 -8.00 4.25 -8.22
N LEU A 172 -8.40 3.02 -7.88
CA LEU A 172 -9.63 2.36 -8.35
C LEU A 172 -10.85 2.69 -7.48
N GLY A 173 -10.69 3.58 -6.49
CA GLY A 173 -11.76 4.02 -5.59
C GLY A 173 -12.09 3.04 -4.45
N ALA A 174 -11.48 1.86 -4.43
CA ALA A 174 -11.58 0.91 -3.32
C ALA A 174 -10.66 1.26 -2.13
N GLY A 175 -9.74 2.22 -2.33
CA GLY A 175 -8.79 2.68 -1.31
C GLY A 175 -7.82 1.58 -0.89
N LYS A 176 -7.39 0.73 -1.84
CA LYS A 176 -6.44 -0.34 -1.55
C LYS A 176 -5.03 0.18 -1.76
N SER A 177 -4.17 -0.15 -0.80
CA SER A 177 -2.78 0.27 -0.85
C SER A 177 -1.92 -0.82 -1.50
N LEU A 178 -1.21 -0.45 -2.55
CA LEU A 178 -0.25 -1.28 -3.25
C LEU A 178 1.17 -0.96 -2.78
N LEU A 179 2.00 -2.01 -2.75
CA LEU A 179 3.42 -1.95 -2.50
C LEU A 179 4.14 -2.40 -3.78
N ALA A 180 4.86 -1.48 -4.40
CA ALA A 180 5.77 -1.75 -5.49
C ALA A 180 7.19 -1.89 -4.95
N LEU A 181 7.78 -3.06 -5.12
CA LEU A 181 9.16 -3.35 -4.79
C LEU A 181 9.99 -3.44 -6.06
N LYS A 182 11.02 -2.62 -6.17
CA LYS A 182 12.02 -2.70 -7.25
C LYS A 182 13.26 -3.38 -6.70
N THR A 183 13.59 -4.54 -7.26
CA THR A 183 14.81 -5.29 -6.95
C THR A 183 15.73 -5.33 -8.16
N THR A 184 17.01 -5.56 -7.91
CA THR A 184 18.03 -5.80 -8.93
C THR A 184 18.57 -7.22 -8.81
N ASP A 185 19.21 -7.69 -9.87
CA ASP A 185 20.04 -8.89 -9.84
C ASP A 185 21.45 -8.62 -9.23
N ALA A 186 22.22 -9.68 -9.03
CA ALA A 186 23.60 -9.57 -8.51
C ALA A 186 24.56 -8.89 -9.51
N SER A 187 24.24 -8.90 -10.81
CA SER A 187 25.01 -8.25 -11.87
C SER A 187 24.70 -6.75 -12.02
N HIS A 188 23.62 -6.26 -11.40
CA HIS A 188 23.07 -4.92 -11.63
C HIS A 188 22.76 -4.60 -13.10
N GLU A 189 22.38 -5.62 -13.88
CA GLU A 189 22.04 -5.50 -15.30
C GLU A 189 20.53 -5.60 -15.55
N GLU A 190 19.82 -6.32 -14.68
CA GLU A 190 18.39 -6.57 -14.79
C GLU A 190 17.64 -6.10 -13.54
N TYR A 191 16.44 -5.57 -13.76
CA TYR A 191 15.52 -5.18 -12.70
C TYR A 191 14.28 -6.07 -12.70
N SER A 192 13.77 -6.32 -11.50
CA SER A 192 12.48 -6.97 -11.30
C SER A 192 11.59 -6.10 -10.45
N LEU A 193 10.32 -6.02 -10.84
CA LEU A 193 9.28 -5.31 -10.11
C LEU A 193 8.32 -6.31 -9.51
N TRP A 194 8.02 -6.15 -8.22
CA TRP A 194 7.09 -7.00 -7.50
C TRP A 194 5.98 -6.13 -6.93
N VAL A 195 4.73 -6.53 -7.16
CA VAL A 195 3.57 -5.76 -6.72
C VAL A 195 2.78 -6.59 -5.72
N TYR A 196 2.57 -6.02 -4.54
CA TYR A 196 1.80 -6.60 -3.46
C TYR A 196 0.66 -5.67 -3.08
N GLN A 197 -0.45 -6.22 -2.61
CA GLN A 197 -1.57 -5.47 -2.09
C GLN A 197 -1.67 -5.66 -0.58
N CYS A 198 -1.74 -4.55 0.15
CA CYS A 198 -1.98 -4.52 1.57
C CYS A 198 -3.48 -4.44 1.88
N SER A 199 -3.83 -4.89 3.09
CA SER A 199 -5.19 -4.78 3.62
C SER A 199 -5.58 -3.34 3.95
N SER A 200 -4.62 -2.50 4.36
CA SER A 200 -4.80 -1.10 4.72
C SER A 200 -3.55 -0.26 4.44
N LEU A 201 -3.73 1.07 4.37
CA LEU A 201 -2.63 2.03 4.26
C LEU A 201 -1.70 1.97 5.47
N GLU A 202 -2.25 1.82 6.67
CA GLU A 202 -1.47 1.69 7.91
C GLU A 202 -0.52 0.49 7.86
N GLN A 203 -1.00 -0.64 7.33
CA GLN A 203 -0.16 -1.83 7.12
C GLN A 203 0.96 -1.56 6.12
N ALA A 204 0.66 -0.93 4.98
CA ALA A 204 1.66 -0.60 3.97
C ALA A 204 2.74 0.35 4.54
N GLN A 205 2.34 1.36 5.31
CA GLN A 205 3.25 2.29 5.98
C GLN A 205 4.10 1.59 7.04
N ALA A 206 3.52 0.67 7.81
CA ALA A 206 4.26 -0.13 8.79
C ALA A 206 5.35 -0.97 8.12
N ILE A 207 5.03 -1.62 6.99
CA ILE A 207 6.00 -2.38 6.18
C ILE A 207 7.14 -1.48 5.71
N CYS A 208 6.83 -0.31 5.13
CA CYS A 208 7.84 0.68 4.72
C CYS A 208 8.72 1.14 5.88
N LYS A 209 8.12 1.38 7.06
CA LYS A 209 8.84 1.81 8.26
C LYS A 209 9.79 0.73 8.77
N VAL A 210 9.34 -0.52 8.84
CA VAL A 210 10.19 -1.64 9.28
C VAL A 210 11.34 -1.85 8.29
N LEU A 211 11.08 -1.76 6.99
CA LEU A 211 12.13 -1.86 5.97
C LEU A 211 13.16 -0.72 6.08
N ALA A 212 12.69 0.52 6.29
CA ALA A 212 13.58 1.67 6.52
C ALA A 212 14.46 1.47 7.76
N THR A 213 13.87 1.05 8.89
CA THR A 213 14.63 0.72 10.10
C THR A 213 15.63 -0.43 9.87
N ALA A 214 15.28 -1.41 9.04
CA ALA A 214 16.18 -2.50 8.68
C ALA A 214 17.41 -1.99 7.89
N PHE A 215 17.19 -1.09 6.92
CA PHE A 215 18.30 -0.43 6.20
C PHE A 215 19.18 0.40 7.14
N ASP A 216 18.57 1.24 7.98
CA ASP A 216 19.30 2.08 8.93
C ASP A 216 20.12 1.24 9.93
N SER A 217 19.56 0.11 10.38
CA SER A 217 20.25 -0.80 11.30
C SER A 217 21.49 -1.45 10.67
N VAL A 218 21.45 -1.79 9.38
CA VAL A 218 22.60 -2.39 8.69
C VAL A 218 23.68 -1.33 8.44
N LEU A 219 23.30 -0.09 8.12
CA LEU A 219 24.23 1.02 7.91
C LEU A 219 24.88 1.54 9.21
N THR A 220 24.17 1.48 10.34
CA THR A 220 24.68 1.97 11.65
C THR A 220 25.41 0.90 12.47
N SER A 221 25.39 -0.36 12.04
CA SER A 221 26.10 -1.45 12.70
C SER A 221 27.62 -1.41 12.49
N GLU A 222 28.14 -0.55 11.60
CA GLU A 222 29.56 -0.24 11.53
C GLU A 222 29.94 0.81 12.56
N LYS A 223 30.13 0.38 13.81
CA LYS A 223 30.89 1.17 14.80
C LYS A 223 32.10 0.36 15.25
N PRO A 224 33.33 0.73 14.83
CA PRO A 224 34.58 0.10 15.27
C PRO A 224 34.88 0.36 16.75
#